data_AF-A0A8J4ASI6-F1
#
_entry.id   AF-A0A8J4ASI6-F1
#
_cell.length_a   1.000
_cell.length_b   1.000
_cell.length_c   1.000
_cell.angle_alpha   90.00
_cell.angle_beta   90.00
_cell.angle_gamma   90.00
#
_symmetry.space_group_name_H-M   'P 1'
#
loop_
_entity.id
_entity.type
_entity.pdbx_description
1 polymer ?
#
loop_
_entity_poly.entity_id
_entity_poly.type
_entity_poly.pdbx_seq_one_letter_code
_entity_poly.pdbx_strand_id
1 'polypeptide(L)'
;MSTTADVAPQRVIAGSPVTGDDTHVSPHARNKIILRLSRIGEERCKDLIEEFNMCCKGRNFGQIFCKGKYNASQECMHRYMNDANFELVSRRWISLGRPRKPDWNVLLAGVQEEGDRLSRMAGTDAAAA
;
A
#
# COMPACT_ATOMS: atom_id res chain seq x y z
N MET A 1 -5.71 57.85 21.22
CA MET A 1 -6.85 56.98 21.58
C MET A 1 -6.50 55.58 21.10
N SER A 2 -5.92 54.78 21.99
CA SER A 2 -5.41 53.44 21.68
C SER A 2 -6.41 52.39 22.15
N THR A 3 -6.93 51.59 21.23
CA THR A 3 -7.74 50.39 21.52
C THR A 3 -6.82 49.17 21.47
N THR A 4 -6.43 48.66 22.63
CA THR A 4 -5.85 47.32 22.77
C THR A 4 -6.99 46.32 22.85
N ALA A 5 -7.15 45.50 21.82
CA ALA A 5 -8.05 44.35 21.85
C ALA A 5 -7.39 43.21 22.64
N ASP A 6 -8.03 42.84 23.74
CA ASP A 6 -7.72 41.68 24.57
C ASP A 6 -7.92 40.39 23.76
N VAL A 7 -6.83 39.67 23.49
CA VAL A 7 -6.87 38.32 22.90
C VAL A 7 -6.94 37.32 24.06
N ALA A 8 -8.12 36.74 24.26
CA ALA A 8 -8.32 35.67 25.24
C ALA A 8 -7.46 34.43 24.88
N PRO A 9 -6.79 33.80 25.86
CA PRO A 9 -6.01 32.60 25.60
C PRO A 9 -6.92 31.43 25.21
N GLN A 10 -6.64 30.83 24.05
CA GLN A 10 -7.27 29.59 23.63
C GLN A 10 -7.03 28.52 24.71
N ARG A 11 -8.12 28.00 25.29
CA ARG A 11 -8.08 26.81 26.12
C ARG A 11 -7.52 25.66 25.29
N VAL A 12 -6.32 25.23 25.65
CA VAL A 12 -5.76 23.94 25.27
C VAL A 12 -6.75 22.88 25.76
N ILE A 13 -7.48 22.26 24.84
CA ILE A 13 -8.32 21.11 25.15
C ILE A 13 -7.33 20.00 25.53
N ALA A 14 -7.20 19.74 26.83
CA ALA A 14 -6.51 18.58 27.33
C ALA A 14 -7.13 17.36 26.64
N GLY A 15 -6.39 16.76 25.71
CA GLY A 15 -6.79 15.53 25.05
C GLY A 15 -7.01 14.47 26.12
N SER A 16 -8.23 13.95 26.20
CA SER A 16 -8.53 12.74 26.96
C SER A 16 -7.51 11.65 26.57
N PRO A 17 -7.10 10.79 27.50
CA PRO A 17 -6.20 9.69 27.18
C PRO A 17 -6.89 8.81 26.13
N VAL A 18 -6.30 8.70 24.94
CA VAL A 18 -6.77 7.82 23.87
C VAL A 18 -6.43 6.39 24.28
N THR A 19 -7.30 5.78 25.08
CA THR A 19 -7.25 4.34 25.33
C THR A 19 -8.08 3.66 24.25
N GLY A 20 -7.46 3.37 23.10
CA GLY A 20 -8.16 2.69 22.01
C GLY A 20 -7.33 2.48 20.76
N ASP A 21 -6.45 1.47 20.78
CA ASP A 21 -6.16 0.67 19.58
C ASP A 21 -5.59 1.48 18.38
N ASP A 22 -4.60 2.34 18.64
CA ASP A 22 -4.01 3.28 17.67
C ASP A 22 -3.29 2.60 16.49
N THR A 23 -3.17 1.27 16.50
CA THR A 23 -2.55 0.48 15.42
C THR A 23 -3.54 -0.39 14.67
N HIS A 24 -4.78 -0.52 15.15
CA HIS A 24 -5.73 -1.46 14.58
C HIS A 24 -6.43 -0.94 13.33
N VAL A 25 -6.42 -1.82 12.33
CA VAL A 25 -7.20 -1.69 11.10
C VAL A 25 -8.26 -2.79 11.12
N SER A 26 -9.54 -2.41 11.07
CA SER A 26 -10.62 -3.39 11.07
C SER A 26 -10.50 -4.35 9.89
N PRO A 27 -10.95 -5.61 10.00
CA PRO A 27 -10.86 -6.59 8.90
C PRO A 27 -11.45 -6.07 7.58
N HIS A 28 -12.53 -5.29 7.65
CA HIS A 28 -13.13 -4.66 6.48
C HIS A 28 -12.24 -3.57 5.86
N ALA A 29 -11.60 -2.73 6.68
CA ALA A 29 -10.63 -1.74 6.18
C ALA A 29 -9.39 -2.43 5.59
N ARG A 30 -8.88 -3.49 6.23
CA ARG A 30 -7.78 -4.32 5.72
C ARG A 30 -8.09 -4.87 4.33
N ASN A 31 -9.26 -5.49 4.17
CA ASN A 31 -9.67 -6.05 2.88
C ASN A 31 -9.80 -4.95 1.79
N LYS A 32 -10.28 -3.76 2.15
CA LYS A 32 -10.31 -2.62 1.21
C LYS A 32 -8.93 -2.18 0.77
N ILE A 33 -7.98 -2.07 1.71
CA ILE A 33 -6.59 -1.70 1.41
C ILE A 33 -5.97 -2.75 0.48
N ILE A 34 -6.09 -4.03 0.81
CA ILE A 34 -5.55 -5.14 0.00
C ILE A 34 -6.14 -5.11 -1.41
N LEU A 35 -7.46 -4.98 -1.53
CA LEU A 35 -8.12 -4.91 -2.84
C LEU A 35 -7.62 -3.73 -3.68
N ARG A 36 -7.34 -2.59 -3.05
CA ARG A 36 -6.82 -1.41 -3.74
C ARG A 36 -5.37 -1.60 -4.20
N LEU A 37 -4.52 -2.17 -3.37
CA LEU A 37 -3.16 -2.52 -3.75
C LEU A 37 -3.13 -3.56 -4.88
N SER A 38 -4.00 -4.57 -4.83
CA SER A 38 -4.14 -5.58 -5.90
C SER A 38 -4.51 -4.94 -7.23
N ARG A 39 -5.52 -4.05 -7.26
CA ARG A 39 -5.96 -3.38 -8.49
C ARG A 39 -4.85 -2.54 -9.13
N ILE A 40 -4.09 -1.79 -8.33
CA ILE A 40 -2.96 -1.02 -8.84
C ILE A 40 -1.90 -1.97 -9.40
N GLY A 41 -1.59 -3.05 -8.67
CA GLY A 41 -0.68 -4.09 -9.15
C GLY A 41 -1.13 -4.67 -10.48
N GLU A 42 -2.39 -5.09 -10.59
CA GLU A 42 -2.98 -5.64 -11.82
C GLU A 42 -2.92 -4.65 -12.99
N GLU A 43 -3.24 -3.38 -12.76
CA GLU A 43 -3.17 -2.33 -13.78
C GLU A 43 -1.73 -2.07 -14.24
N ARG A 44 -0.77 -2.08 -13.32
CA ARG A 44 0.65 -1.79 -13.60
C ARG A 44 1.41 -2.98 -14.15
N CYS A 45 1.01 -4.19 -13.79
CA CYS A 45 1.66 -5.45 -14.17
C CYS A 45 0.90 -6.18 -15.29
N LYS A 46 -0.09 -5.52 -15.91
CA LYS A 46 -1.01 -6.09 -16.90
C LYS A 46 -0.29 -6.88 -17.98
N ASP A 47 0.72 -6.29 -18.61
CA ASP A 47 1.43 -6.93 -19.74
C ASP A 47 2.12 -8.23 -19.30
N LEU A 48 2.75 -8.25 -18.12
CA LEU A 48 3.42 -9.44 -17.58
C LEU A 48 2.42 -10.54 -17.20
N ILE A 49 1.26 -10.14 -16.66
CA ILE A 49 0.15 -11.06 -16.35
C ILE A 49 -0.40 -11.66 -17.66
N GLU A 50 -0.58 -10.84 -18.69
CA GLU A 50 -1.04 -11.29 -20.00
C GLU A 50 -0.04 -12.24 -20.68
N GLU A 51 1.26 -11.95 -20.62
CA GLU A 51 2.30 -12.85 -21.11
C GLU A 51 2.25 -14.23 -20.43
N PHE A 52 2.09 -14.25 -19.10
CA PHE A 52 1.92 -15.49 -18.36
C PHE A 52 0.64 -16.24 -18.75
N ASN A 53 -0.48 -15.54 -18.85
CA ASN A 53 -1.77 -16.11 -19.24
C ASN A 53 -1.73 -16.69 -20.67
N MET A 54 -1.09 -15.97 -21.60
CA MET A 54 -0.90 -16.42 -22.98
C MET A 54 0.00 -17.65 -23.06
N CYS A 55 1.04 -17.72 -22.23
CA CYS A 55 1.86 -18.93 -22.14
C CYS A 55 1.08 -20.13 -21.60
N CYS A 56 0.19 -19.92 -20.62
CA CYS A 56 -0.62 -20.98 -20.03
C CYS A 56 -1.77 -21.46 -20.93
N LYS A 57 -2.16 -20.66 -21.94
CA LYS A 57 -3.30 -20.95 -22.80
C LYS A 57 -3.16 -22.33 -23.47
N GLY A 58 -4.07 -23.24 -23.18
CA GLY A 58 -4.10 -24.59 -23.74
C GLY A 58 -3.12 -25.58 -23.09
N ARG A 59 -2.51 -25.25 -21.95
CA ARG A 59 -1.58 -26.13 -21.23
C ARG A 59 -2.13 -26.53 -19.87
N ASN A 60 -2.27 -27.84 -19.63
CA ASN A 60 -2.74 -28.37 -18.33
C ASN A 60 -1.77 -28.12 -17.16
N PHE A 61 -0.47 -27.88 -17.45
CA PHE A 61 0.57 -27.56 -16.46
C PHE A 61 1.23 -26.19 -16.74
N GLY A 62 0.40 -25.19 -17.04
CA GLY A 62 0.84 -23.84 -17.42
C GLY A 62 1.93 -23.26 -16.51
N GLN A 63 1.78 -23.35 -15.18
CA GLN A 63 2.78 -22.83 -14.23
C GLN A 63 4.17 -23.49 -14.35
N ILE A 64 4.25 -24.79 -14.63
CA ILE A 64 5.54 -25.49 -14.75
C ILE A 64 6.25 -25.05 -16.04
N PHE A 65 5.52 -25.00 -17.15
CA PHE A 65 6.09 -24.63 -18.46
C PHE A 65 6.28 -23.13 -18.64
N CYS A 66 5.59 -22.31 -17.86
CA CYS A 66 5.62 -20.85 -17.95
C CYS A 66 6.26 -20.20 -16.72
N LYS A 67 7.05 -20.96 -15.94
CA LYS A 67 7.66 -20.52 -14.67
C LYS A 67 8.36 -19.18 -14.78
N GLY A 68 9.10 -18.92 -15.85
CA GLY A 68 9.77 -17.62 -16.06
C GLY A 68 8.79 -16.44 -16.17
N LYS A 69 7.71 -16.60 -16.96
CA LYS A 69 6.66 -15.58 -17.10
C LYS A 69 5.83 -15.43 -15.83
N TYR A 70 5.58 -16.53 -15.13
CA TYR A 70 4.96 -16.52 -13.82
C TYR A 70 5.79 -15.69 -12.84
N ASN A 71 7.08 -16.00 -12.67
CA ASN A 71 7.96 -15.27 -11.77
C ASN A 71 8.02 -13.77 -12.10
N ALA A 72 8.15 -13.39 -13.37
CA ALA A 72 8.14 -11.98 -13.76
C ALA A 72 6.83 -11.28 -13.38
N SER A 73 5.68 -11.93 -13.60
CA SER A 73 4.38 -11.38 -13.20
C SER A 73 4.25 -11.25 -11.67
N GLN A 74 4.70 -12.25 -10.92
CA GLN A 74 4.66 -12.24 -9.46
C GLN A 74 5.62 -11.21 -8.86
N GLU A 75 6.86 -11.12 -9.37
CA GLU A 75 7.83 -10.11 -8.95
C GLU A 75 7.28 -8.71 -9.14
N CYS A 76 6.60 -8.44 -10.26
CA CYS A 76 5.92 -7.16 -10.47
C CYS A 76 4.80 -6.95 -9.44
N MET A 77 3.90 -7.92 -9.26
CA MET A 77 2.78 -7.81 -8.31
C MET A 77 3.25 -7.59 -6.87
N HIS A 78 4.33 -8.26 -6.46
CA HIS A 78 4.93 -8.14 -5.13
C HIS A 78 5.47 -6.72 -4.85
N ARG A 79 5.80 -5.92 -5.88
CA ARG A 79 6.15 -4.50 -5.66
C ARG A 79 5.00 -3.70 -5.08
N TYR A 80 3.76 -4.08 -5.37
CA TYR A 80 2.56 -3.39 -4.89
C TYR A 80 1.94 -4.11 -3.70
N MET A 81 1.84 -5.43 -3.77
CA MET A 81 1.23 -6.32 -2.76
C MET A 81 2.28 -6.87 -1.81
N ASN A 82 2.85 -6.01 -0.98
CA ASN A 82 3.77 -6.38 0.10
C ASN A 82 3.36 -5.74 1.43
N ASP A 83 3.93 -6.26 2.51
CA ASP A 83 3.60 -5.82 3.87
C ASP A 83 3.97 -4.37 4.12
N ALA A 84 5.09 -3.87 3.57
CA ALA A 84 5.50 -2.48 3.75
C ALA A 84 4.49 -1.50 3.14
N ASN A 85 3.97 -1.81 1.95
CA ASN A 85 2.92 -1.01 1.31
C ASN A 85 1.60 -1.11 2.06
N PHE A 86 1.23 -2.30 2.55
CA PHE A 86 0.05 -2.46 3.39
C PHE A 86 0.16 -1.60 4.66
N GLU A 87 1.31 -1.63 5.34
CA GLU A 87 1.55 -0.84 6.54
C GLU A 87 1.57 0.67 6.24
N LEU A 88 2.21 1.09 5.14
CA LEU A 88 2.25 2.48 4.70
C LEU A 88 0.82 3.04 4.56
N VAL A 89 -0.03 2.32 3.84
CA VAL A 89 -1.43 2.71 3.64
C VAL A 89 -2.22 2.65 4.94
N SER A 90 -1.98 1.63 5.77
CA SER A 90 -2.64 1.46 7.08
C SER A 90 -2.32 2.59 8.05
N ARG A 91 -1.06 3.00 8.16
CA ARG A 91 -0.65 4.15 8.98
C ARG A 91 -1.35 5.43 8.53
N ARG A 92 -1.43 5.67 7.22
CA ARG A 92 -2.14 6.82 6.67
C ARG A 92 -3.63 6.77 6.95
N TRP A 93 -4.25 5.61 6.76
CA TRP A 93 -5.66 5.38 7.07
C TRP A 93 -6.00 5.76 8.51
N ILE A 94 -5.17 5.33 9.46
CA ILE A 94 -5.33 5.65 10.88
C ILE A 94 -5.10 7.15 11.12
N SER A 95 -4.02 7.72 10.57
CA SER A 95 -3.68 9.14 10.75
C SER A 95 -4.75 10.11 10.24
N LEU A 96 -5.53 9.69 9.23
CA LEU A 96 -6.65 10.46 8.67
C LEU A 96 -7.96 10.24 9.43
N GLY A 97 -7.94 9.60 10.60
CA GLY A 97 -9.13 9.36 11.41
C GLY A 97 -10.04 8.27 10.86
N ARG A 98 -9.48 7.27 10.15
CA ARG A 98 -10.21 6.10 9.63
C ARG A 98 -11.41 6.49 8.74
N PRO A 99 -11.18 7.26 7.66
CA PRO A 99 -12.25 7.88 6.89
C PRO A 99 -13.18 6.84 6.23
N ARG A 100 -14.50 7.04 6.34
CA ARG A 100 -15.50 6.16 5.68
C ARG A 100 -15.40 6.22 4.15
N LYS A 101 -15.07 7.40 3.62
CA LYS A 101 -14.83 7.69 2.20
C LYS A 101 -13.39 8.23 2.07
N PRO A 102 -12.39 7.34 2.04
CA PRO A 102 -10.99 7.75 1.92
C PRO A 102 -10.71 8.42 0.56
N ASP A 103 -9.80 9.38 0.55
CA ASP A 103 -9.10 9.77 -0.67
C ASP A 103 -8.00 8.74 -0.97
N TRP A 104 -8.23 7.92 -1.98
CA TRP A 104 -7.31 6.85 -2.35
C TRP A 104 -6.00 7.39 -2.94
N ASN A 105 -6.01 8.56 -3.58
CA ASN A 105 -4.78 9.13 -4.14
C ASN A 105 -3.80 9.51 -3.02
N VAL A 106 -4.32 10.08 -1.93
CA VAL A 106 -3.53 10.40 -0.73
C VAL A 106 -3.04 9.13 -0.04
N LEU A 107 -3.91 8.14 0.14
CA LEU A 107 -3.56 6.90 0.82
C LEU A 107 -2.48 6.10 0.06
N LEU A 108 -2.52 6.10 -1.27
CA LEU A 108 -1.69 5.27 -2.14
C LEU A 108 -0.43 5.98 -2.66
N ALA A 109 -0.22 7.27 -2.34
CA ALA A 109 0.95 8.02 -2.79
C ALA A 109 2.26 7.34 -2.35
N GLY A 110 3.25 7.15 -3.22
CA GLY A 110 4.52 6.54 -2.80
C GLY A 110 4.54 5.01 -2.74
N VAL A 111 3.42 4.32 -3.01
CA VAL A 111 3.34 2.85 -2.96
C VAL A 111 4.28 2.19 -3.98
N GLN A 112 4.41 2.79 -5.17
CA GLN A 112 5.30 2.27 -6.21
C GLN A 112 6.77 2.48 -5.81
N GLU A 113 7.10 3.67 -5.33
CA GLU A 113 8.45 4.06 -4.91
C GLU A 113 8.95 3.18 -3.75
N GLU A 114 8.07 2.85 -2.80
CA GLU A 114 8.37 1.94 -1.70
C GLU A 114 8.60 0.50 -2.19
N GLY A 115 7.76 0.03 -3.12
CA GLY A 115 7.95 -1.26 -3.78
C GLY A 115 9.28 -1.37 -4.55
N ASP A 116 9.63 -0.33 -5.30
CA ASP A 116 10.88 -0.25 -6.06
C ASP A 116 12.10 -0.10 -5.13
N ARG A 117 11.95 0.57 -3.98
CA ARG A 117 12.99 0.63 -2.95
C ARG A 117 13.29 -0.77 -2.40
N LEU A 118 12.26 -1.54 -2.02
CA LEU A 118 12.43 -2.89 -1.50
C LEU A 118 13.01 -3.84 -2.54
N SER A 119 12.56 -3.74 -3.79
CA SER A 119 13.07 -4.56 -4.89
C SER A 119 14.57 -4.35 -5.12
N ARG A 120 15.03 -3.09 -5.03
CA ARG A 120 16.47 -2.77 -5.14
C ARG A 120 17.29 -3.32 -3.98
N MET A 121 16.78 -3.22 -2.76
CA MET A 121 17.48 -3.77 -1.57
C MET A 121 17.61 -5.30 -1.64
N ALA A 122 16.53 -5.99 -2.05
CA ALA A 122 16.59 -7.44 -2.24
C ALA A 122 17.59 -7.85 -3.34
N GLY A 123 17.69 -7.06 -4.42
CA GLY A 123 18.66 -7.28 -5.49
C GLY A 123 20.12 -7.06 -5.07
N THR A 124 20.40 -6.10 -4.17
CA THR A 124 21.75 -5.88 -3.65
C THR A 124 22.18 -6.97 -2.68
N ASP A 125 21.26 -7.50 -1.88
CA ASP A 125 21.56 -8.59 -0.93
C ASP A 125 21.84 -9.91 -1.66
N ALA A 126 21.15 -10.17 -2.77
CA ALA A 126 21.38 -11.36 -3.60
C ALA A 126 22.72 -11.32 -4.37
N ALA A 127 23.28 -10.14 -4.63
CA ALA A 127 24.57 -9.99 -5.31
C ALA A 127 25.78 -10.07 -4.36
N ALA A 128 25.55 -10.03 -3.04
CA ALA A 128 26.58 -10.08 -2.01
C ALA A 128 26.75 -11.48 -1.36
N ALA A 129 25.95 -12.46 -1.77
CA ALA A 129 25.96 -13.85 -1.31
C ALA A 129 26.60 -14.78 -2.36
#